data_AF-A0A645E6Y8-F1
#
_entry.id   AF-A0A645E6Y8-F1
#
_cell.length_a   1.000
_cell.length_b   1.000
_cell.length_c   1.000
_cell.angle_alpha   90.00
_cell.angle_beta   90.00
_cell.angle_gamma   90.00
#
_symmetry.space_group_name_H-M   'P 1'
#
loop_
_entity.id
_entity.type
_entity.pdbx_description
1 polymer ?
#
loop_
_entity_poly.entity_id
_entity_poly.type
_entity_poly.pdbx_seq_one_letter_code
_entity_poly.pdbx_strand_id
1 'polypeptide(L)' 'MAIRSVCLSVAKQLDDIVKMEDCPENDVYFFDGEGDHFVVHAGRFAVFTPHDAHRPGVTVDGPAPIKKVVVKVAL' A
#
# COMPACT_ATOMS: atom_id res chain seq x y z
N MET A 1 -16.09 -8.45 16.85
CA MET A 1 -15.27 -7.44 16.16
C MET A 1 -14.65 -8.11 14.93
N ALA A 2 -15.25 -7.97 13.75
CA ALA A 2 -14.82 -8.71 12.57
C ALA A 2 -13.56 -8.06 11.98
N ILE A 3 -12.43 -8.77 12.00
CA ILE A 3 -11.19 -8.33 11.36
C ILE A 3 -11.38 -8.59 9.86
N ARG A 4 -11.60 -7.55 9.06
CA ARG A 4 -11.85 -7.65 7.62
C ARG A 4 -10.59 -7.32 6.80
N SER A 5 -10.54 -7.88 5.60
CA SER A 5 -9.44 -7.78 4.63
C SER A 5 -9.20 -6.34 4.16
N VAL A 6 -7.98 -6.03 3.74
CA VAL A 6 -7.65 -4.78 3.03
C VAL A 6 -7.24 -5.09 1.60
N CYS A 7 -7.75 -4.34 0.63
CA CYS A 7 -7.17 -4.36 -0.72
C CYS A 7 -6.00 -3.40 -0.76
N LEU A 8 -4.97 -3.83 -1.46
CA LEU A 8 -3.76 -3.09 -1.72
C LEU A 8 -3.54 -3.11 -3.23
N SER A 9 -3.35 -1.94 -3.83
CA SER A 9 -2.77 -1.86 -5.17
C SER A 9 -1.25 -1.76 -5.05
N VAL A 10 -0.48 -2.52 -5.83
CA VAL A 10 0.99 -2.36 -5.95
C VAL A 10 1.33 -2.12 -7.41
N ALA A 11 2.03 -1.04 -7.70
CA ALA A 11 2.70 -0.85 -8.98
C ALA A 11 4.05 -1.59 -8.89
N LYS A 12 4.25 -2.58 -9.77
CA LYS A 12 5.37 -3.54 -9.70
C LYS A 12 6.76 -2.92 -9.84
N GLN A 13 6.88 -1.71 -10.37
CA GLN A 13 8.13 -0.97 -10.49
C GLN A 13 7.82 0.52 -10.78
N LEU A 14 8.68 1.42 -10.31
CA LEU A 14 8.53 2.89 -10.47
C LEU A 14 8.64 3.37 -11.93
N ASP A 15 8.90 2.46 -12.88
CA ASP A 15 9.26 2.78 -14.26
C ASP A 15 8.08 3.34 -15.09
N ASP A 16 6.85 3.04 -14.70
CA ASP A 16 5.62 3.40 -15.44
C ASP A 16 4.66 4.34 -14.66
N ILE A 17 5.12 4.94 -13.54
CA ILE A 17 4.30 5.82 -12.71
C ILE A 17 4.87 7.24 -12.61
N VAL A 18 3.99 8.23 -12.59
CA VAL A 18 4.39 9.65 -12.56
C VAL A 18 4.59 10.08 -11.12
N LYS A 19 5.81 10.51 -10.79
CA LYS A 19 6.11 11.09 -9.47
C LYS A 19 5.45 12.47 -9.35
N MET A 20 4.70 12.66 -8.27
CA MET A 20 3.93 13.88 -8.01
C MET A 20 4.58 14.77 -6.95
N GLU A 21 4.98 14.19 -5.82
CA GLU A 21 5.48 14.94 -4.67
C GLU A 21 6.56 14.16 -3.91
N ASP A 22 7.52 14.92 -3.39
CA ASP A 22 8.66 14.43 -2.64
C ASP A 22 8.64 14.99 -1.22
N CYS A 23 8.61 14.13 -0.21
CA CYS A 23 8.78 14.51 1.19
C CYS A 23 9.85 13.63 1.85
N PRO A 24 11.13 13.78 1.45
CA PRO A 24 12.22 12.88 1.88
C PRO A 24 12.43 12.88 3.40
N GLU A 25 12.15 14.00 4.09
CA GLU A 25 12.19 14.09 5.55
C GLU A 25 11.20 13.17 6.26
N ASN A 26 10.14 12.74 5.55
CA ASN A 26 9.09 11.86 6.06
C ASN A 26 9.19 10.42 5.52
N ASP A 27 10.27 10.07 4.78
CA ASP A 27 10.43 8.77 4.12
C ASP A 27 9.22 8.41 3.23
N VAL A 28 8.79 9.37 2.39
CA VAL A 28 7.63 9.20 1.51
C VAL A 28 7.76 9.96 0.18
N TYR A 29 7.27 9.32 -0.88
CA TYR A 29 7.11 9.88 -2.20
C TYR A 29 5.70 9.52 -2.71
N PHE A 30 5.05 10.46 -3.38
CA PHE A 30 3.71 10.26 -3.93
C PHE A 30 3.78 10.14 -5.45
N PHE A 31 2.98 9.22 -5.99
CA PHE A 31 2.94 8.88 -7.41
C PHE A 31 1.49 8.79 -7.89
N ASP A 32 1.30 9.06 -9.18
CA ASP A 32 0.08 8.77 -9.92
C ASP A 32 0.34 7.63 -10.91
N GLY A 33 -0.55 6.65 -10.94
CA GLY A 33 -0.38 5.45 -11.74
C GLY A 33 -1.30 4.29 -11.34
N GLU A 34 -1.36 3.29 -12.21
CA GLU A 34 -2.13 2.07 -12.01
C GLU A 34 -1.25 0.92 -11.50
N GLY A 35 -1.88 -0.08 -10.87
CA GLY A 35 -1.18 -1.22 -10.31
C GLY A 35 -2.07 -2.45 -10.14
N ASP A 36 -1.42 -3.59 -9.91
CA ASP A 36 -2.09 -4.85 -9.63
C ASP A 36 -2.76 -4.80 -8.24
N HIS A 37 -3.91 -5.45 -8.10
CA HIS A 37 -4.67 -5.47 -6.85
C HIS A 37 -4.52 -6.81 -6.13
N PHE A 38 -4.28 -6.76 -4.83
CA PHE A 38 -4.16 -7.93 -3.96
C PHE A 38 -4.97 -7.73 -2.69
N VAL A 39 -5.66 -8.80 -2.26
CA VAL A 39 -6.42 -8.79 -1.00
C VAL A 39 -5.57 -9.40 0.11
N VAL A 40 -5.29 -8.62 1.15
CA VAL A 40 -4.61 -9.08 2.36
C VAL A 40 -5.65 -9.39 3.42
N HIS A 41 -5.82 -10.68 3.72
CA HIS A 41 -6.73 -11.15 4.77
C HIS A 41 -6.08 -11.07 6.17
N ALA A 42 -6.91 -11.11 7.21
CA ALA A 42 -6.46 -11.18 8.59
C ALA A 42 -5.45 -12.33 8.80
N GLY A 43 -4.37 -12.07 9.54
CA GLY A 43 -3.28 -13.02 9.77
C GLY A 43 -2.27 -13.12 8.63
N ARG A 44 -2.45 -12.38 7.53
CA ARG A 44 -1.45 -12.23 6.46
C ARG A 44 -0.79 -10.86 6.54
N PHE A 45 0.39 -10.76 5.95
CA PHE A 45 1.13 -9.51 5.80
C PHE A 45 1.69 -9.41 4.38
N ALA A 46 2.06 -8.19 3.99
CA ALA A 46 2.78 -7.88 2.77
C ALA A 46 4.02 -7.08 3.15
N VAL A 47 5.10 -7.24 2.39
CA VAL A 47 6.36 -6.52 2.56
C VAL A 47 6.57 -5.66 1.31
N PHE A 48 6.88 -4.39 1.52
CA PHE A 48 7.20 -3.42 0.46
C PHE A 48 8.63 -2.96 0.66
N THR A 49 9.40 -3.03 -0.42
CA THR A 49 10.71 -2.40 -0.52
C THR A 49 10.54 -0.91 -0.89
N PRO A 50 11.59 -0.08 -0.79
CA PRO A 50 11.53 1.33 -1.17
C PRO A 50 11.13 1.58 -2.63
N HIS A 51 11.23 0.57 -3.50
CA HIS A 51 10.87 0.66 -4.91
C HIS A 51 9.44 0.19 -5.21
N ASP A 52 8.71 -0.29 -4.20
CA ASP A 52 7.33 -0.76 -4.35
C ASP A 52 6.34 0.36 -4.03
N ALA A 53 5.87 1.06 -5.07
CA ALA A 53 4.76 1.98 -4.93
C ALA A 53 3.48 1.21 -4.63
N HIS A 54 2.77 1.61 -3.57
CA HIS A 54 1.59 0.88 -3.11
C HIS A 54 0.49 1.81 -2.58
N ARG A 55 -0.76 1.42 -2.80
CA ARG A 55 -1.98 2.15 -2.40
C ARG A 55 -2.80 1.29 -1.44
N PRO A 56 -2.56 1.39 -0.12
CA PRO A 56 -3.33 0.65 0.86
C PRO A 56 -4.70 1.31 1.13
N GLY A 57 -5.69 0.52 1.59
CA GLY A 57 -7.00 1.04 1.98
C GLY A 57 -8.02 1.09 0.84
N VAL A 58 -7.74 0.42 -0.28
CA VAL A 58 -8.71 0.21 -1.34
C VAL A 58 -9.81 -0.71 -0.81
N THR A 59 -11.07 -0.37 -1.08
CA THR A 59 -12.23 -1.18 -0.64
C THR A 59 -12.34 -2.45 -1.47
N VAL A 60 -12.67 -3.57 -0.82
CA VAL A 60 -13.04 -4.82 -1.51
C VAL A 60 -14.56 -4.83 -1.72
N ASP A 61 -15.31 -5.02 -0.64
CA ASP A 61 -16.79 -5.08 -0.63
C ASP A 61 -17.39 -3.82 0.02
N GLY A 62 -16.89 -2.66 -0.39
CA GLY A 62 -17.27 -1.36 0.15
C GLY A 62 -16.49 -0.89 1.39
N PRO A 63 -16.73 0.35 1.86
CA PRO A 63 -16.03 0.93 3.00
C PRO A 63 -16.40 0.21 4.30
N ALA A 64 -15.37 -0.20 5.05
CA ALA A 64 -15.56 -0.81 6.36
C ALA A 64 -14.38 -0.48 7.28
N PRO A 65 -14.60 -0.37 8.60
CA PRO A 65 -13.50 -0.22 9.54
C PRO A 65 -12.68 -1.50 9.59
N ILE A 66 -11.36 -1.36 9.48
CA ILE A 66 -10.37 -2.43 9.64
C ILE A 66 -9.33 -2.02 10.70
N LYS A 67 -8.63 -3.00 11.26
CA LYS A 67 -7.45 -2.75 12.10
C LYS A 67 -6.23 -3.42 11.45
N LYS A 68 -5.18 -2.64 11.23
CA LYS A 68 -3.89 -3.09 10.68
C LYS A 68 -2.74 -2.42 11.41
N VAL A 69 -1.53 -2.93 11.21
CA VAL A 69 -0.27 -2.33 11.67
C VAL A 69 0.65 -2.18 10.46
N VAL A 70 1.43 -1.10 10.43
CA VAL A 70 2.54 -0.90 9.50
C VAL A 70 3.82 -0.91 10.33
N VAL A 71 4.77 -1.75 9.97
CA VAL A 71 6.08 -1.83 10.62
C VAL A 71 7.11 -1.26 9.66
N LYS A 72 7.83 -0.21 10.09
CA LYS A 72 8.92 0.40 9.34
C LYS A 72 10.25 -0.24 9.79
N VAL A 73 11.02 -0.74 8.84
CA VAL A 73 12.32 -1.38 9.08
C VAL A 73 13.36 -0.59 8.30
N ALA A 74 14.42 -0.14 8.98
CA ALA A 74 15.55 0.51 8.32
C ALA A 74 16.34 -0.51 7.49
N LEU A 75 16.71 -0.13 6.27
CA LEU A 75 17.57 -0.91 5.38
C LEU A 75 19.04 -0.66 5.66
#